data_AF-A0A1U8MUX8-F1
#
_entry.id   AF-A0A1U8MUX8-F1
#
_cell.length_a   1.000
_cell.length_b   1.000
_cell.length_c   1.000
_cell.angle_alpha   90.00
_cell.angle_beta   90.00
_cell.angle_gamma   90.00
#
_symmetry.space_group_name_H-M   'P 1'
#
loop_
_entity.id
_entity.type
_entity.pdbx_description
1 polymer ?
#
loop_
_entity_poly.entity_id
_entity_poly.type
_entity_poly.pdbx_seq_one_letter_code
_entity_poly.pdbx_strand_id
1 'polypeptide(L)'
;MTPVNPNKPKPSKAKAKSLTFDIIHSAIDTAAGILHDAVNVGQKIFGIFGKDVSLKFHPHYVNGLMVLDPPEEDEGILLSGCEANETSYDLVLGNRAFGAFTDAVVSVLDQCMGGGISNRQLMVEAAKILKNNGFEQNPCLYCSDENTNTLFLGGFA
;
A
#
# COMPACT_ATOMS: atom_id res chain seq x y z
N MET A 1 -15.52 -18.16 15.34
CA MET A 1 -15.24 -18.62 13.96
C MET A 1 -16.50 -18.39 13.15
N THR A 2 -16.55 -17.35 12.32
CA THR A 2 -17.62 -17.19 11.34
C THR A 2 -17.41 -18.19 10.21
N PRO A 3 -18.41 -19.02 9.87
CA PRO A 3 -18.29 -19.98 8.78
C PRO A 3 -18.07 -19.23 7.46
N VAL A 4 -17.11 -19.70 6.66
CA VAL A 4 -16.90 -19.23 5.28
C VAL A 4 -18.22 -19.41 4.53
N ASN A 5 -18.83 -18.31 4.10
CA ASN A 5 -20.05 -18.37 3.29
C ASN A 5 -19.67 -18.87 1.89
N PRO A 6 -20.05 -20.10 1.48
CA PRO A 6 -19.70 -20.65 0.17
C PRO A 6 -20.37 -19.89 -1.00
N ASN A 7 -21.34 -19.02 -0.71
CA ASN A 7 -22.04 -18.20 -1.71
C ASN A 7 -21.45 -16.79 -1.87
N LYS A 8 -20.30 -16.46 -1.26
CA LYS A 8 -19.68 -15.14 -1.48
C LYS A 8 -19.24 -15.04 -2.95
N PRO A 9 -19.69 -14.01 -3.69
CA PRO A 9 -19.31 -13.83 -5.09
C PRO A 9 -17.78 -13.75 -5.23
N LYS A 10 -17.20 -14.59 -6.09
CA LYS A 10 -15.77 -14.54 -6.38
C LYS A 10 -15.47 -13.34 -7.30
N PRO A 11 -14.36 -12.62 -7.10
CA PRO A 11 -13.94 -11.57 -8.04
C PRO A 11 -13.82 -12.14 -9.45
N SER A 12 -14.36 -11.41 -10.43
CA SER A 12 -14.27 -11.77 -11.84
C SER A 12 -12.86 -11.58 -12.41
N LYS A 13 -12.07 -10.67 -11.81
CA LYS A 13 -10.67 -10.39 -12.16
C LYS A 13 -9.90 -10.01 -10.90
N ALA A 14 -8.64 -10.44 -10.85
CA ALA A 14 -7.64 -10.01 -9.88
C ALA A 14 -6.39 -9.56 -10.64
N LYS A 15 -5.83 -8.41 -10.27
CA LYS A 15 -4.63 -7.84 -10.88
C LYS A 15 -3.63 -7.46 -9.79
N ALA A 16 -2.39 -7.92 -9.92
CA ALA A 16 -1.28 -7.51 -9.07
C ALA A 16 -1.03 -6.00 -9.16
N LYS A 17 -0.75 -5.35 -8.03
CA LYS A 17 -0.46 -3.91 -7.92
C LYS A 17 1.02 -3.59 -8.06
N SER A 18 1.82 -4.52 -8.58
CA SER A 18 3.21 -4.30 -8.94
C SER A 18 3.33 -3.82 -10.39
N LEU A 19 4.20 -2.84 -10.60
CA LEU A 19 4.62 -2.40 -11.93
C LEU A 19 6.08 -2.82 -12.12
N THR A 20 6.39 -3.45 -13.26
CA THR A 20 7.75 -3.80 -13.59
C THR A 20 8.55 -2.56 -13.98
N PHE A 21 9.87 -2.63 -13.82
CA PHE A 21 10.76 -1.54 -14.20
C PHE A 21 10.57 -1.14 -15.67
N ASP A 22 10.43 -2.09 -16.60
CA ASP A 22 10.27 -1.81 -18.02
C ASP A 22 9.01 -0.98 -18.33
N ILE A 23 7.90 -1.24 -17.62
CA ILE A 23 6.66 -0.46 -17.77
C ILE A 23 6.89 0.98 -17.30
N ILE A 24 7.53 1.14 -16.13
CA ILE A 24 7.82 2.47 -15.57
C ILE A 24 8.80 3.22 -16.47
N HIS A 25 9.87 2.57 -16.90
CA HIS A 25 10.91 3.16 -17.76
C HIS A 25 10.32 3.61 -19.10
N SER A 26 9.52 2.76 -19.75
CA SER A 26 8.85 3.09 -21.02
C SER A 26 7.87 4.27 -20.87
N ALA A 27 7.12 4.32 -19.77
CA ALA A 27 6.23 5.44 -19.47
C ALA A 27 7.00 6.75 -19.26
N ILE A 28 8.12 6.70 -18.52
CA ILE A 28 9.00 7.86 -18.30
C ILE A 28 9.63 8.31 -19.61
N ASP A 29 10.13 7.41 -20.45
CA ASP A 29 10.70 7.75 -21.76
C ASP A 29 9.66 8.41 -22.66
N THR A 30 8.44 7.87 -22.68
CA THR A 30 7.34 8.44 -23.45
C THR A 30 6.99 9.85 -22.96
N ALA A 31 6.93 10.06 -21.63
CA ALA A 31 6.56 11.33 -21.02
C ALA A 31 7.68 12.38 -21.12
N ALA A 32 8.94 11.98 -20.98
CA ALA A 32 10.10 12.85 -21.13
C ALA A 32 10.31 13.30 -22.58
N GLY A 33 9.71 12.59 -23.55
CA GLY A 33 9.85 12.89 -24.97
C GLY A 33 11.31 12.88 -25.40
N ILE A 34 11.74 13.99 -26.02
CA ILE A 34 13.09 14.18 -26.57
C ILE A 34 13.98 14.97 -25.59
N LEU A 35 14.03 14.59 -24.32
CA LEU A 35 15.05 15.05 -23.39
C LEU A 35 16.37 14.34 -23.73
N HIS A 36 17.03 14.78 -24.82
CA HIS A 36 18.23 14.16 -25.38
C HIS A 36 19.43 14.07 -24.41
N ASP A 37 19.47 14.93 -23.38
CA ASP A 37 20.63 15.07 -22.49
C ASP A 37 20.47 14.34 -21.14
N ALA A 38 19.32 13.72 -20.86
CA ALA A 38 19.08 13.02 -19.60
C ALA A 38 19.65 11.59 -19.64
N VAL A 39 20.67 11.33 -18.81
CA VAL A 39 21.46 10.09 -18.84
C VAL A 39 20.83 8.98 -17.99
N ASN A 40 19.99 9.32 -17.01
CA ASN A 40 19.34 8.33 -16.14
C ASN A 40 17.88 8.69 -15.79
N VAL A 41 17.17 7.71 -15.22
CA VAL A 41 15.74 7.82 -14.86
C VAL A 41 15.46 8.96 -13.89
N GLY A 42 16.36 9.25 -12.94
CA GLY A 42 16.19 10.35 -11.99
C GLY A 42 16.21 11.72 -12.66
N GLN A 43 17.14 11.93 -13.61
CA GLN A 43 17.19 13.15 -14.42
C GLN A 43 15.97 13.30 -15.33
N LYS A 44 15.48 12.20 -15.92
CA LYS A 44 14.26 12.21 -16.73
C LYS A 44 13.04 12.58 -15.88
N ILE A 45 12.89 11.98 -14.70
CA ILE A 45 11.82 12.32 -13.74
C ILE A 45 11.91 13.81 -13.34
N PHE A 46 13.10 14.31 -13.00
CA PHE A 46 13.30 15.73 -12.71
C PHE A 46 12.93 16.62 -13.91
N GLY A 47 13.31 16.24 -15.13
CA GLY A 47 12.97 16.97 -16.35
C GLY A 47 11.46 17.08 -16.59
N ILE A 48 10.69 16.05 -16.21
CA ILE A 48 9.22 16.04 -16.33
C ILE A 48 8.56 16.93 -15.26
N PHE A 49 8.96 16.78 -13.99
CA PHE A 49 8.27 17.41 -12.85
C PHE A 49 8.91 18.71 -12.34
N GLY A 50 10.14 19.01 -12.75
CA GLY A 50 10.90 20.18 -12.30
C GLY A 50 11.03 20.22 -10.78
N LYS A 51 10.70 21.38 -10.19
CA LYS A 51 10.74 21.61 -8.74
C LYS A 51 9.69 20.81 -7.95
N ASP A 52 8.65 20.30 -8.60
CA ASP A 52 7.56 19.55 -7.97
C ASP A 52 7.87 18.05 -7.86
N VAL A 53 9.08 17.66 -8.24
CA VAL A 53 9.58 16.29 -8.10
C VAL A 53 9.66 15.86 -6.64
N SER A 54 9.53 14.56 -6.37
CA SER A 54 9.86 14.01 -5.05
C SER A 54 11.30 14.37 -4.66
N LEU A 55 11.50 14.76 -3.40
CA LEU A 55 12.78 15.25 -2.87
C LEU A 55 13.94 14.32 -3.22
N LYS A 56 13.75 13.00 -3.18
CA LYS A 56 14.80 12.01 -3.49
C LYS A 56 15.36 12.09 -4.92
N PHE A 57 14.61 12.68 -5.86
CA PHE A 57 15.05 12.92 -7.23
C PHE A 57 15.45 14.38 -7.48
N HIS A 58 15.37 15.24 -6.46
CA HIS A 58 15.80 16.62 -6.56
C HIS A 58 17.35 16.69 -6.57
N PRO A 59 17.99 17.45 -7.48
CA PRO A 59 19.44 17.57 -7.59
C PRO A 59 20.15 17.94 -6.28
N HIS A 60 19.50 18.74 -5.42
CA HIS A 60 20.05 19.10 -4.11
C HIS A 60 20.01 17.95 -3.10
N TYR A 61 19.05 17.04 -3.18
CA TYR A 61 18.99 15.88 -2.29
C TYR A 61 20.08 14.86 -2.65
N VAL A 62 20.23 14.55 -3.94
CA VAL A 62 21.27 13.60 -4.40
C VAL A 62 22.68 14.10 -4.13
N ASN A 63 22.88 15.42 -4.07
CA ASN A 63 24.16 16.04 -3.73
C ASN A 63 24.38 16.19 -2.21
N GLY A 64 23.50 15.64 -1.36
CA GLY A 64 23.62 15.67 0.09
C GLY A 64 23.35 17.03 0.73
N LEU A 65 22.80 17.99 -0.04
CA LEU A 65 22.42 19.30 0.48
C LEU A 65 21.07 19.28 1.23
N MET A 66 20.32 18.18 1.10
CA MET A 66 19.10 17.90 1.86
C MET A 66 19.17 16.50 2.44
N VAL A 67 19.06 16.37 3.76
CA VAL A 67 18.94 15.11 4.49
C VAL A 67 17.63 15.17 5.26
N LEU A 68 16.82 14.12 5.17
CA LEU A 68 15.60 13.98 5.95
C LEU A 68 15.90 13.04 7.12
N ASP A 69 15.56 13.48 8.33
CA ASP A 69 15.59 12.60 9.49
C ASP A 69 14.52 11.52 9.32
N PRO A 70 14.83 10.26 9.68
CA PRO A 70 13.80 9.23 9.74
C PRO A 70 12.77 9.63 10.80
N PRO A 71 11.47 9.30 10.59
CA PRO A 71 10.46 9.48 11.61
C PRO A 71 10.79 8.63 12.85
N GLU A 72 10.41 9.10 14.03
CA GLU A 72 10.54 8.34 15.27
C GLU A 72 9.51 7.18 15.29
N GLU A 73 9.80 6.09 16.02
CA GLU A 73 8.99 4.86 16.00
C GLU A 73 7.53 5.07 16.46
N ASP A 74 7.24 6.14 17.20
CA ASP A 74 5.92 6.45 17.75
C ASP A 74 5.17 7.57 16.99
N GLU A 75 5.75 8.12 15.93
CA GLU A 75 5.09 9.16 15.11
C GLU A 75 4.04 8.59 14.13
N GLY A 76 3.95 7.27 14.02
CA GLY A 76 2.93 6.64 13.20
C GLY A 76 2.98 5.13 13.18
N ILE A 77 1.97 4.54 12.54
CA ILE A 77 1.92 3.11 12.23
C ILE A 77 1.79 2.94 10.71
N LEU A 78 2.34 1.85 10.18
CA LEU A 78 2.21 1.49 8.77
C LEU A 78 1.52 0.13 8.65
N LEU A 79 0.44 0.11 7.88
CA LEU A 79 -0.23 -1.12 7.46
C LEU A 79 0.12 -1.37 5.98
N SER A 80 0.92 -2.41 5.70
CA SER A 80 1.18 -2.83 4.32
C SER A 80 0.16 -3.87 3.88
N GLY A 81 -0.16 -3.88 2.58
CA GLY A 81 -1.10 -4.85 2.02
C GLY A 81 -0.53 -6.24 1.76
N CYS A 82 0.81 -6.37 1.75
CA CYS A 82 1.54 -7.61 1.52
C CYS A 82 2.96 -7.55 2.11
N GLU A 83 3.66 -8.67 2.17
CA GLU A 83 5.09 -8.72 2.46
C GLU A 83 5.92 -8.17 1.30
N ALA A 84 7.19 -7.84 1.55
CA ALA A 84 8.07 -7.17 0.59
C ALA A 84 8.33 -7.99 -0.69
N ASN A 85 8.25 -9.32 -0.62
CA ASN A 85 8.43 -10.26 -1.73
C ASN A 85 7.11 -10.71 -2.37
N GLU A 86 5.98 -10.12 -1.95
CA GLU A 86 4.64 -10.44 -2.44
C GLU A 86 4.05 -9.29 -3.25
N THR A 87 2.82 -9.47 -3.74
CA THR A 87 2.05 -8.41 -4.39
C THR A 87 0.67 -8.28 -3.79
N SER A 88 0.23 -7.05 -3.60
CA SER A 88 -1.18 -6.75 -3.29
C SER A 88 -2.03 -6.81 -4.56
N TYR A 89 -3.34 -7.02 -4.42
CA TYR A 89 -4.24 -7.19 -5.57
C TYR A 89 -5.33 -6.13 -5.65
N ASP A 90 -5.60 -5.65 -6.86
CA ASP A 90 -6.85 -4.98 -7.24
C ASP A 90 -7.85 -6.02 -7.77
N LEU A 91 -9.09 -5.92 -7.31
CA LEU A 91 -10.16 -6.87 -7.59
C LEU A 91 -11.30 -6.17 -8.33
N VAL A 92 -11.96 -6.91 -9.24
CA VAL A 92 -13.19 -6.47 -9.90
C VAL A 92 -14.30 -7.47 -9.63
N LEU A 93 -15.36 -7.01 -8.97
CA LEU A 93 -16.56 -7.79 -8.71
C LEU A 93 -17.79 -7.04 -9.26
N GLY A 94 -18.37 -7.57 -10.33
CA GLY A 94 -19.46 -6.90 -11.04
C GLY A 94 -19.01 -5.54 -11.57
N ASN A 95 -19.67 -4.47 -11.13
CA ASN A 95 -19.34 -3.08 -11.47
C ASN A 95 -18.45 -2.37 -10.44
N ARG A 96 -17.93 -3.08 -9.43
CA ARG A 96 -17.10 -2.51 -8.37
C ARG A 96 -15.65 -2.95 -8.53
N ALA A 97 -14.73 -2.00 -8.39
CA ALA A 97 -13.29 -2.26 -8.29
C ALA A 97 -12.78 -1.81 -6.92
N PHE A 98 -11.92 -2.61 -6.29
CA PHE A 98 -11.40 -2.34 -4.95
C PHE A 98 -10.08 -3.07 -4.71
N GLY A 99 -9.28 -2.58 -3.76
CA GLY A 99 -8.07 -3.29 -3.31
C GLY A 99 -8.44 -4.42 -2.34
N ALA A 100 -7.86 -5.60 -2.52
CA ALA A 100 -8.13 -6.78 -1.69
C ALA A 100 -7.89 -6.52 -0.20
N PHE A 101 -6.73 -5.92 0.14
CA PHE A 101 -6.40 -5.60 1.53
C PHE A 101 -7.34 -4.54 2.13
N THR A 102 -7.61 -3.47 1.40
CA THR A 102 -8.50 -2.40 1.86
C THR A 102 -9.93 -2.91 2.09
N ASP A 103 -10.47 -3.74 1.21
CA ASP A 103 -11.78 -4.37 1.39
C ASP A 103 -11.81 -5.31 2.60
N ALA A 104 -10.72 -6.05 2.85
CA ALA A 104 -10.59 -6.87 4.05
C ALA A 104 -10.59 -6.02 5.33
N VAL A 105 -9.82 -4.92 5.37
CA VAL A 105 -9.81 -3.98 6.50
C VAL A 105 -11.20 -3.41 6.76
N VAL A 106 -11.86 -2.85 5.73
CA VAL A 106 -13.21 -2.30 5.87
C VAL A 106 -14.21 -3.37 6.33
N SER A 107 -14.12 -4.59 5.80
CA SER A 107 -14.98 -5.70 6.23
C SER A 107 -14.82 -6.08 7.70
N VAL A 108 -13.60 -5.96 8.25
CA VAL A 108 -13.36 -6.17 9.70
C VAL A 108 -13.98 -5.03 10.50
N LEU A 109 -13.76 -3.77 10.08
CA LEU A 109 -14.31 -2.59 10.77
C LEU A 109 -15.84 -2.63 10.83
N ASP A 110 -16.50 -3.00 9.73
CA ASP A 110 -17.96 -3.14 9.65
C ASP A 110 -18.50 -4.22 10.62
N GLN A 111 -17.68 -5.21 10.99
CA GLN A 111 -18.07 -6.27 11.95
C GLN A 111 -17.87 -5.84 13.41
N CYS A 112 -17.02 -4.84 13.67
CA CYS A 112 -16.64 -4.40 15.01
C CYS A 112 -17.48 -3.23 15.57
N MET A 113 -18.63 -2.92 14.94
CA MET A 113 -19.47 -1.73 15.21
C MET A 113 -19.51 -1.31 16.70
N GLY A 114 -18.78 -0.24 17.04
CA GLY A 114 -18.79 0.44 18.33
C GLY A 114 -17.81 -0.07 19.41
N GLY A 115 -17.17 -1.23 19.23
CA GLY A 115 -16.29 -1.82 20.26
C GLY A 115 -14.82 -1.37 20.21
N GLY A 116 -14.41 -0.68 19.13
CA GLY A 116 -13.00 -0.49 18.80
C GLY A 116 -12.30 -1.81 18.45
N ILE A 117 -11.12 -1.72 17.84
CA ILE A 117 -10.29 -2.88 17.50
C ILE A 117 -8.83 -2.47 17.64
N SER A 118 -7.96 -3.34 18.17
CA SER A 118 -6.53 -2.99 18.23
C SER A 118 -5.86 -3.09 16.85
N ASN A 119 -4.76 -2.37 16.66
CA ASN A 119 -3.95 -2.43 15.43
C ASN A 119 -3.60 -3.88 15.05
N ARG A 120 -3.13 -4.66 16.03
CA ARG A 120 -2.82 -6.09 15.83
C ARG A 120 -4.05 -6.92 15.46
N GLN A 121 -5.17 -6.73 16.16
CA GLN A 121 -6.38 -7.51 15.90
C GLN A 121 -6.93 -7.24 14.49
N LEU A 122 -6.94 -5.98 14.06
CA LEU A 122 -7.36 -5.58 12.73
C LEU A 122 -6.57 -6.35 11.64
N MET A 123 -5.26 -6.41 11.81
CA MET A 123 -4.36 -7.06 10.85
C MET A 123 -4.53 -8.58 10.83
N VAL A 124 -4.70 -9.21 12.00
CA VAL A 124 -4.98 -10.64 12.10
C VAL A 124 -6.30 -11.02 11.42
N GLU A 125 -7.36 -10.26 11.65
CA GLU A 125 -8.66 -10.54 11.03
C GLU A 125 -8.66 -10.25 9.52
N ALA A 126 -8.02 -9.16 9.08
CA ALA A 126 -7.87 -8.85 7.66
C ALA A 126 -7.08 -9.94 6.92
N ALA A 127 -5.99 -10.45 7.51
CA ALA A 127 -5.22 -11.55 6.95
C ALA A 127 -6.04 -12.85 6.82
N LYS A 128 -6.90 -13.16 7.80
CA LYS A 128 -7.83 -14.30 7.71
C LYS A 128 -8.81 -14.15 6.56
N ILE A 129 -9.38 -12.95 6.35
CA ILE A 129 -10.28 -12.68 5.23
C ILE A 129 -9.58 -12.90 3.90
N LEU A 130 -8.36 -12.38 3.73
CA LEU A 130 -7.57 -12.56 2.50
C LEU A 130 -7.30 -14.04 2.21
N LYS A 131 -6.84 -14.79 3.22
CA LYS A 131 -6.54 -16.21 3.10
C LYS A 131 -7.79 -17.04 2.77
N ASN A 132 -8.93 -16.74 3.41
CA ASN A 132 -10.21 -17.39 3.13
C ASN A 132 -10.74 -17.09 1.71
N ASN A 133 -10.38 -15.93 1.16
CA ASN A 133 -10.71 -15.57 -0.22
C ASN A 133 -9.69 -16.14 -1.24
N GLY A 134 -8.69 -16.90 -0.80
CA GLY A 134 -7.70 -17.56 -1.65
C GLY A 134 -6.56 -16.65 -2.12
N PHE A 135 -6.31 -15.52 -1.45
CA PHE A 135 -5.17 -14.67 -1.76
C PHE A 135 -3.92 -15.10 -0.98
N GLU A 136 -2.77 -15.00 -1.65
CA GLU A 136 -1.47 -15.30 -1.06
C GLU A 136 -0.86 -14.12 -0.30
N GLN A 137 -1.35 -12.89 -0.53
CA GLN A 137 -0.83 -11.68 0.14
C GLN A 137 -1.01 -11.71 1.67
N ASN A 138 0.05 -11.39 2.39
CA ASN A 138 0.11 -11.31 3.85
C ASN A 138 0.32 -9.85 4.29
N PRO A 139 -0.71 -9.17 4.81
CA PRO A 139 -0.58 -7.79 5.22
C PRO A 139 0.25 -7.66 6.50
N CYS A 140 1.06 -6.60 6.63
CA CYS A 140 1.98 -6.41 7.76
C CYS A 140 1.68 -5.15 8.56
N LEU A 141 1.91 -5.22 9.87
CA LEU A 141 1.86 -4.09 10.81
C LEU A 141 3.29 -3.69 11.15
N TYR A 142 3.64 -2.43 10.92
CA TYR A 142 4.88 -1.83 11.40
C TYR A 142 4.52 -0.70 12.35
N CYS A 143 4.83 -0.89 13.64
CA CYS A 143 4.64 0.08 14.70
C CYS A 143 5.53 -0.30 15.89
N SER A 144 5.63 0.59 16.87
CA SER A 144 6.21 0.24 18.17
C SER A 144 5.39 -0.82 18.91
N ASP A 145 6.02 -1.45 19.90
CA ASP A 145 5.36 -2.40 20.80
C ASP A 145 4.19 -1.74 21.54
N GLU A 146 4.34 -0.48 21.93
CA GLU A 146 3.30 0.32 22.58
C GLU A 146 2.06 0.44 21.69
N ASN A 147 2.25 0.77 20.41
CA ASN A 147 1.17 0.93 19.43
C ASN A 147 0.54 -0.38 18.97
N THR A 148 1.12 -1.54 19.26
CA THR A 148 0.60 -2.83 18.77
C THR A 148 -0.81 -3.13 19.29
N ASN A 149 -1.06 -2.80 20.56
CA ASN A 149 -2.31 -3.12 21.26
C ASN A 149 -3.22 -1.89 21.48
N THR A 150 -2.83 -0.71 21.02
CA THR A 150 -3.70 0.47 21.03
C THR A 150 -4.85 0.32 20.04
N LEU A 151 -5.93 1.07 20.27
CA LEU A 151 -7.07 1.10 19.36
C LEU A 151 -6.67 1.70 18.02
N PHE A 152 -7.05 1.04 16.94
CA PHE A 152 -6.89 1.56 15.60
C PHE A 152 -7.57 2.92 15.48
N LEU A 153 -6.81 3.92 15.01
CA LEU A 153 -7.22 5.33 14.90
C LEU A 153 -7.75 5.95 16.21
N GLY A 154 -7.37 5.42 17.37
CA GLY A 154 -7.87 5.89 18.67
C GLY A 154 -9.26 5.38 19.03
N GLY A 155 -9.85 4.49 18.22
CA GLY A 155 -11.21 3.97 18.39
C GLY A 155 -12.25 4.73 17.57
N PHE A 156 -13.46 4.16 17.48
CA PHE A 156 -14.60 4.76 16.78
C PHE A 156 -15.59 5.23 17.85
N ALA A 157 -15.64 6.54 18.10
CA ALA A 157 -16.61 7.16 19.00
C ALA A 157 -18.00 7.21 18.38
#